data_AF-A0A950IML0-F1
#
_entry.id   AF-A0A950IML0-F1
#
_cell.length_a   1.000
_cell.length_b   1.000
_cell.length_c   1.000
_cell.angle_alpha   90.00
_cell.angle_beta   90.00
_cell.angle_gamma   90.00
#
_symmetry.space_group_name_H-M   'P 1'
#
loop_
_entity.id
_entity.type
_entity.pdbx_description
1 polymer ?
#
loop_
_entity_poly.entity_id
_entity_poly.type
_entity_poly.pdbx_seq_one_letter_code
_entity_poly.pdbx_strand_id
1 'polypeptide(L)'
;MDALNGSDANALPEVGENPHYLQAVTDMGERHEVVAQSDIYAANGVKLISKGTQITPEKFQQLIQHKLKLSIDRSIALGDPVLAEDLARQASLVLDTHAVIAKMTYRTGDPLAVKHELGRLALPFPMSQRLTVMRSERPQLFEHSVRTAMIAFALAQRMKLPSSELPLLLQAALCHDIGELHTDPQLLAPGHKIGLEERRFVHVHPVTGYSILSSSTDISPKVGKAVLQHHERGDGSGYPYGALADEITPLARIVGIAEASDAVIARLDPGRLDMMLRVGRIRFDPAILDVLRDLIDVPHAAPSAGSGEYDASRQLIRLANLLGYWAALAHRLHEHAASSSSSVSFLFARMRGIKNLILQAGFDPDDVQSIVAVAEGDPGILMELHCVLDEIDWLLQDLANEIDRRTLQFDGATLSTMDDLQKQLRTDA
;
A
#
# COMPACT_ATOMS: atom_id res chain seq x y z
N MET A 1 30.79 34.79 -10.64
CA MET A 1 31.80 33.73 -10.84
C MET A 1 31.87 32.96 -9.54
N ASP A 2 31.69 31.65 -9.69
CA ASP A 2 31.79 30.57 -8.71
C ASP A 2 30.72 30.48 -7.60
N ALA A 3 29.71 29.64 -7.87
CA ALA A 3 29.31 28.51 -7.01
C ALA A 3 27.86 28.05 -7.30
N LEU A 4 27.59 27.51 -8.49
CA LEU A 4 26.42 26.65 -8.75
C LEU A 4 26.76 25.67 -9.88
N ASN A 5 27.47 24.60 -9.55
CA ASN A 5 27.53 23.39 -10.37
C ASN A 5 27.88 22.21 -9.48
N GLY A 6 26.93 21.30 -9.29
CA GLY A 6 27.16 19.93 -8.79
C GLY A 6 26.67 19.65 -7.36
N SER A 7 25.49 19.06 -7.23
CA SER A 7 25.30 17.83 -6.44
C SER A 7 23.85 17.33 -6.58
N ASP A 8 23.73 16.02 -6.73
CA ASP A 8 22.52 15.24 -7.00
C ASP A 8 21.37 15.51 -6.03
N ALA A 9 20.32 16.20 -6.49
CA ALA A 9 19.03 16.25 -5.80
C ALA A 9 18.17 14.99 -6.05
N ASN A 10 18.71 13.96 -6.71
CA ASN A 10 18.01 12.74 -7.12
C ASN A 10 18.69 11.45 -6.64
N ALA A 11 19.71 11.54 -5.78
CA ALA A 11 20.36 10.37 -5.20
C ALA A 11 19.51 9.81 -4.06
N LEU A 12 18.91 8.64 -4.27
CA LEU A 12 18.29 7.87 -3.20
C LEU A 12 19.36 7.54 -2.14
N PRO A 13 19.03 7.61 -0.83
CA PRO A 13 19.99 7.25 0.22
C PRO A 13 20.47 5.81 0.01
N GLU A 14 21.79 5.60 0.08
CA GLU A 14 22.35 4.25 0.18
C GLU A 14 21.69 3.55 1.39
N VAL A 15 20.92 2.50 1.13
CA VAL A 15 20.32 1.69 2.18
C VAL A 15 21.46 0.94 2.87
N GLY A 16 21.99 1.54 3.94
CA GLY A 16 22.82 0.81 4.91
C GLY A 16 22.05 -0.39 5.47
N GLU A 17 22.76 -1.33 6.07
CA GLU A 17 22.12 -2.54 6.57
C GLU A 17 21.03 -2.19 7.59
N ASN A 18 19.78 -2.54 7.28
CA ASN A 18 18.65 -2.23 8.15
C ASN A 18 18.55 -3.29 9.26
N PRO A 19 18.49 -2.89 10.54
CA PRO A 19 18.52 -3.82 11.67
C PRO A 19 17.33 -4.79 11.68
N HIS A 20 16.16 -4.42 11.16
CA HIS A 20 14.98 -5.27 11.18
C HIS A 20 15.03 -6.39 10.15
N TYR A 21 15.46 -6.08 8.92
CA TYR A 21 15.67 -7.13 7.91
C TYR A 21 16.77 -8.08 8.35
N LEU A 22 17.83 -7.51 8.93
CA LEU A 22 18.93 -8.27 9.50
C LEU A 22 18.45 -9.25 10.59
N GLN A 23 17.66 -8.76 11.55
CA GLN A 23 17.09 -9.59 12.60
C GLN A 23 16.21 -10.71 12.01
N ALA A 24 15.34 -10.39 11.04
CA ALA A 24 14.49 -11.39 10.38
C ALA A 24 15.31 -12.53 9.73
N VAL A 25 16.41 -12.20 9.05
CA VAL A 25 17.32 -13.20 8.48
C VAL A 25 17.99 -14.05 9.56
N THR A 26 18.30 -13.45 10.71
CA THR A 26 18.90 -14.15 11.86
C THR A 26 17.94 -15.14 12.48
N ASP A 27 16.73 -14.69 12.78
CA ASP A 27 15.66 -15.50 13.37
C ASP A 27 15.29 -16.67 12.44
N MET A 28 15.34 -16.42 11.13
CA MET A 28 15.17 -17.47 10.13
C MET A 28 16.29 -18.52 10.21
N GLY A 29 17.53 -18.12 10.48
CA GLY A 29 18.71 -18.99 10.60
C GLY A 29 18.67 -19.98 11.76
N GLU A 30 17.79 -19.78 12.74
CA GLU A 30 17.53 -20.76 13.81
C GLU A 30 16.70 -21.95 13.31
N ARG A 31 15.88 -21.74 12.28
CA ARG A 31 14.90 -22.70 11.75
C ARG A 31 15.27 -23.24 10.37
N HIS A 32 16.03 -22.47 9.60
CA HIS A 32 16.40 -22.76 8.22
C HIS A 32 17.90 -22.57 8.01
N GLU A 33 18.45 -23.26 7.03
CA GLU A 33 19.85 -23.10 6.68
C GLU A 33 20.11 -21.71 6.09
N VAL A 34 21.07 -20.97 6.64
CA VAL A 34 21.56 -19.70 6.07
C VAL A 34 23.07 -19.83 5.94
N VAL A 35 23.59 -19.71 4.72
CA VAL A 35 25.02 -19.93 4.41
C VAL A 35 25.61 -18.75 3.67
N ALA A 36 26.88 -18.43 3.95
CA ALA A 36 27.61 -17.43 3.17
C ALA A 36 27.83 -17.94 1.73
N GLN A 37 27.23 -17.31 0.72
CA GLN A 37 27.43 -17.71 -0.69
C GLN A 37 28.75 -17.18 -1.27
N SER A 38 29.34 -16.18 -0.62
CA SER A 38 30.66 -15.62 -0.90
C SER A 38 31.38 -15.29 0.40
N ASP A 39 32.70 -15.03 0.32
CA ASP A 39 33.43 -14.46 1.45
C ASP A 39 32.82 -13.09 1.82
N ILE A 40 32.55 -12.87 3.11
CA ILE A 40 31.97 -11.64 3.63
C ILE A 40 33.09 -10.80 4.24
N TYR A 41 33.17 -9.54 3.83
CA TYR A 41 34.21 -8.60 4.26
C TYR A 41 33.58 -7.37 4.89
N ALA A 42 34.24 -6.83 5.91
CA ALA A 42 34.02 -5.46 6.36
C ALA A 42 34.49 -4.46 5.27
N ALA A 43 33.96 -3.24 5.32
CA ALA A 43 34.28 -2.16 4.40
C ALA A 43 35.76 -1.77 4.42
N ASN A 44 36.45 -2.03 5.55
CA ASN A 44 37.90 -1.86 5.70
C ASN A 44 38.73 -3.01 5.09
N GLY A 45 38.08 -4.02 4.47
CA GLY A 45 38.73 -5.14 3.80
C GLY A 45 39.01 -6.36 4.69
N VAL A 46 38.70 -6.32 5.99
CA VAL A 46 38.85 -7.48 6.88
C VAL A 46 37.81 -8.54 6.51
N LYS A 47 38.25 -9.79 6.29
CA LYS A 47 37.32 -10.92 6.10
C LYS A 47 36.67 -11.28 7.43
N LEU A 48 35.35 -11.31 7.46
CA LEU A 48 34.56 -11.64 8.65
C LEU A 48 34.10 -13.09 8.61
N ILE A 49 33.59 -13.55 7.46
CA ILE A 49 33.04 -14.90 7.28
C ILE A 49 33.53 -15.48 5.95
N SER A 50 33.87 -16.78 5.94
CA SER A 50 34.28 -17.49 4.74
C SER A 50 33.07 -18.04 3.98
N LYS A 51 33.14 -18.11 2.65
CA LYS A 51 32.15 -18.78 1.81
C LYS A 51 31.86 -20.20 2.31
N GLY A 52 30.59 -20.60 2.25
CA GLY A 52 30.07 -21.90 2.70
C GLY A 52 29.83 -21.98 4.21
N THR A 53 30.19 -20.94 4.97
CA THR A 53 30.00 -20.93 6.41
C THR A 53 28.51 -20.72 6.72
N GLN A 54 27.93 -21.61 7.54
CA GLN A 54 26.61 -21.40 8.11
C GLN A 54 26.61 -20.17 9.03
N ILE A 55 25.64 -19.28 8.81
CA ILE A 55 25.41 -18.05 9.56
C ILE A 55 24.55 -18.41 10.78
N THR A 56 25.18 -18.48 11.95
CA THR A 56 24.49 -18.65 13.24
C THR A 56 24.16 -17.28 13.83
N PRO A 57 23.27 -17.18 14.84
CA PRO A 57 22.97 -15.91 15.51
C PRO A 57 24.23 -15.18 16.02
N GLU A 58 25.23 -15.89 16.53
CA GLU A 58 26.48 -15.29 17.02
C GLU A 58 27.30 -14.68 15.88
N LYS A 59 27.41 -15.38 14.75
CA LYS A 59 28.11 -14.87 13.56
C LYS A 59 27.37 -13.69 12.97
N PHE A 60 26.05 -13.72 13.04
CA PHE A 60 25.23 -12.62 12.61
C PHE A 60 25.46 -11.36 13.46
N GLN A 61 25.47 -11.51 14.78
CA GLN A 61 25.84 -10.44 15.71
C GLN A 61 27.24 -9.89 15.45
N GLN A 62 28.18 -10.74 15.02
CA GLN A 62 29.48 -10.31 14.57
C GLN A 62 29.42 -9.45 13.28
N LEU A 63 28.60 -9.83 12.29
CA LEU A 63 28.48 -9.08 11.03
C LEU A 63 27.94 -7.66 11.25
N ILE A 64 26.87 -7.51 12.04
CA ILE A 64 26.20 -6.21 12.24
C ILE A 64 27.06 -5.19 13.02
N GLN A 65 28.11 -5.65 13.72
CA GLN A 65 29.10 -4.78 14.37
C GLN A 65 30.05 -4.11 13.37
N HIS A 66 30.01 -4.52 12.10
CA HIS A 66 30.88 -4.01 11.06
C HIS A 66 30.05 -3.46 9.89
N LYS A 67 30.48 -2.33 9.32
CA LYS A 67 29.98 -1.93 8.00
C LYS A 67 30.47 -2.94 6.98
N LEU A 68 29.58 -3.69 6.32
CA LEU A 68 29.95 -4.68 5.32
C LEU A 68 30.31 -4.03 3.97
N LYS A 69 31.18 -4.70 3.20
CA LYS A 69 31.60 -4.26 1.85
C LYS A 69 30.49 -4.48 0.81
N LEU A 70 29.78 -5.60 0.93
CA LEU A 70 28.54 -5.88 0.22
C LEU A 70 27.47 -6.06 1.29
N SER A 71 26.25 -5.65 1.01
CA SER A 71 25.13 -5.90 1.91
C SER A 71 24.98 -7.40 2.18
N ILE A 72 24.57 -7.75 3.40
CA ILE A 72 24.47 -9.14 3.83
C ILE A 72 23.60 -10.00 2.91
N ASP A 73 22.52 -9.43 2.35
CA ASP A 73 21.56 -10.11 1.48
C ASP A 73 22.22 -10.59 0.20
N ARG A 74 23.18 -9.83 -0.32
CA ARG A 74 23.99 -10.22 -1.48
C ARG A 74 25.06 -11.26 -1.14
N SER A 75 25.32 -11.50 0.14
CA SER A 75 26.42 -12.31 0.62
C SER A 75 26.00 -13.65 1.23
N ILE A 76 24.70 -13.83 1.50
CA ILE A 76 24.11 -15.06 2.05
C ILE A 76 23.20 -15.75 1.03
N ALA A 77 23.09 -17.07 1.13
CA ALA A 77 22.04 -17.86 0.51
C ALA A 77 21.16 -18.48 1.62
N LEU A 78 19.87 -18.53 1.33
CA LEU A 78 18.85 -19.08 2.21
C LEU A 78 18.49 -20.48 1.74
N GLY A 79 18.37 -21.43 2.67
CA GLY A 79 17.85 -22.76 2.41
C GLY A 79 16.35 -22.72 2.11
N ASP A 80 15.89 -23.67 1.29
CA ASP A 80 14.50 -23.73 0.81
C ASP A 80 13.99 -22.40 0.24
N PRO A 81 14.63 -21.85 -0.81
CA PRO A 81 14.20 -20.58 -1.39
C PRO A 81 12.80 -20.71 -2.00
N VAL A 82 12.02 -19.63 -1.96
CA VAL A 82 10.74 -19.55 -2.69
C VAL A 82 11.01 -19.61 -4.19
N LEU A 83 10.51 -20.67 -4.82
CA LEU A 83 10.54 -20.89 -6.25
C LEU A 83 9.15 -20.66 -6.87
N ALA A 84 9.11 -20.63 -8.20
CA ALA A 84 7.86 -20.50 -8.95
C ALA A 84 6.83 -21.59 -8.58
N GLU A 85 7.29 -22.82 -8.34
CA GLU A 85 6.46 -23.93 -7.91
C GLU A 85 5.78 -23.69 -6.55
N ASP A 86 6.47 -23.01 -5.62
CA ASP A 86 5.91 -22.62 -4.33
C ASP A 86 4.81 -21.56 -4.49
N LEU A 87 5.00 -20.61 -5.41
CA LEU A 87 3.98 -19.61 -5.74
C LEU A 87 2.73 -20.26 -6.33
N ALA A 88 2.90 -21.23 -7.23
CA ALA A 88 1.78 -21.99 -7.78
C ALA A 88 1.04 -22.81 -6.70
N ARG A 89 1.77 -23.37 -5.73
CA ARG A 89 1.18 -24.08 -4.59
C ARG A 89 0.40 -23.12 -3.69
N GLN A 90 0.97 -21.96 -3.37
CA GLN A 90 0.30 -20.94 -2.57
C GLN A 90 -0.94 -20.39 -3.27
N ALA A 91 -0.86 -20.15 -4.59
CA ALA A 91 -2.02 -19.74 -5.37
C ALA A 91 -3.15 -20.78 -5.33
N SER A 92 -2.81 -22.08 -5.34
CA SER A 92 -3.80 -23.14 -5.18
C SER A 92 -4.51 -23.04 -3.83
N LEU A 93 -3.76 -22.84 -2.74
CA LEU A 93 -4.32 -22.64 -1.40
C LEU A 93 -5.23 -21.40 -1.35
N VAL A 94 -4.85 -20.30 -1.99
CA VAL A 94 -5.68 -19.09 -2.09
C VAL A 94 -6.99 -19.39 -2.82
N LEU A 95 -6.96 -20.10 -3.95
CA LEU A 95 -8.17 -20.46 -4.69
C LEU A 95 -9.12 -21.33 -3.86
N ASP A 96 -8.59 -22.21 -3.01
CA ASP A 96 -9.38 -23.07 -2.14
C ASP A 96 -10.00 -22.33 -0.94
N THR A 97 -9.39 -21.22 -0.51
CA THR A 97 -9.76 -20.51 0.73
C THR A 97 -10.46 -19.17 0.50
N HIS A 98 -10.28 -18.56 -0.67
CA HIS A 98 -10.78 -17.21 -0.98
C HIS A 98 -11.76 -17.25 -2.17
N ALA A 99 -13.05 -17.44 -1.86
CA ALA A 99 -14.11 -17.63 -2.84
C ALA A 99 -14.23 -16.50 -3.88
N VAL A 100 -14.00 -15.24 -3.48
CA VAL A 100 -14.06 -14.09 -4.39
C VAL A 100 -12.90 -14.12 -5.39
N ILE A 101 -11.66 -14.37 -4.94
CA ILE A 101 -10.50 -14.49 -5.84
C ILE A 101 -10.67 -15.69 -6.78
N ALA A 102 -11.20 -16.80 -6.28
CA ALA A 102 -11.53 -17.96 -7.11
C ALA A 102 -12.58 -17.62 -8.19
N LYS A 103 -13.63 -16.86 -7.83
CA LYS A 103 -14.63 -16.37 -8.80
C LYS A 103 -14.01 -15.45 -9.85
N MET A 104 -13.17 -14.50 -9.42
CA MET A 104 -12.50 -13.56 -10.34
C MET A 104 -11.64 -14.31 -11.35
N THR A 105 -10.81 -15.26 -10.90
CA THR A 105 -9.94 -16.07 -11.76
C THR A 105 -10.75 -16.94 -12.71
N TYR A 106 -11.84 -17.57 -12.26
CA TYR A 106 -12.75 -18.32 -13.14
C TYR A 106 -13.30 -17.46 -14.29
N ARG A 107 -13.63 -16.19 -14.01
CA ARG A 107 -14.20 -15.26 -14.99
C ARG A 107 -13.17 -14.66 -15.95
N THR A 108 -11.89 -14.98 -15.78
CA THR A 108 -10.88 -14.74 -16.81
C THR A 108 -10.96 -15.75 -17.96
N GLY A 109 -11.69 -16.87 -17.78
CA GLY A 109 -11.88 -17.92 -18.78
C GLY A 109 -11.03 -19.18 -18.52
N ASP A 110 -9.95 -19.08 -17.75
CA ASP A 110 -9.14 -20.22 -17.29
C ASP A 110 -8.73 -20.01 -15.81
N PRO A 111 -9.40 -20.69 -14.86
CA PRO A 111 -9.09 -20.56 -13.44
C PRO A 111 -7.67 -21.02 -13.06
N LEU A 112 -7.07 -21.91 -13.86
CA LEU A 112 -5.74 -22.47 -13.59
C LEU A 112 -4.62 -21.67 -14.26
N ALA A 113 -4.94 -20.75 -15.17
CA ALA A 113 -3.95 -19.92 -15.84
C ALA A 113 -3.07 -19.15 -14.85
N VAL A 114 -3.65 -18.60 -13.77
CA VAL A 114 -2.87 -17.86 -12.75
C VAL A 114 -1.81 -18.75 -12.09
N LYS A 115 -2.16 -20.01 -11.81
CA LYS A 115 -1.23 -21.00 -11.24
C LYS A 115 -0.12 -21.33 -12.23
N HIS A 116 -0.46 -21.50 -13.51
CA HIS A 116 0.54 -21.79 -14.55
C HIS A 116 1.50 -20.62 -14.74
N GLU A 117 0.99 -19.38 -14.73
CA GLU A 117 1.82 -18.18 -14.87
C GLU A 117 2.74 -17.95 -13.67
N LEU A 118 2.24 -18.14 -12.44
CA LEU A 118 3.07 -18.09 -11.24
C LEU A 118 4.07 -19.25 -11.20
N GLY A 119 3.67 -20.44 -11.62
CA GLY A 119 4.49 -21.66 -11.65
C GLY A 119 5.66 -21.64 -12.64
N ARG A 120 5.65 -20.72 -13.59
CA ARG A 120 6.73 -20.52 -14.56
C ARG A 120 7.43 -19.16 -14.43
N LEU A 121 7.07 -18.39 -13.40
CA LEU A 121 7.58 -17.03 -13.23
C LEU A 121 9.08 -17.08 -12.94
N ALA A 122 9.87 -16.41 -13.79
CA ALA A 122 11.28 -16.23 -13.49
C ALA A 122 11.43 -15.30 -12.28
N LEU A 123 12.05 -15.80 -11.21
CA LEU A 123 12.35 -15.01 -10.01
C LEU A 123 13.86 -14.81 -9.92
N PRO A 124 14.37 -13.63 -10.28
CA PRO A 124 15.75 -13.26 -9.97
C PRO A 124 16.06 -13.49 -8.50
N PHE A 125 17.31 -13.89 -8.20
CA PHE A 125 17.74 -14.26 -6.86
C PHE A 125 17.32 -13.26 -5.76
N PRO A 126 17.47 -11.93 -5.93
CA PRO A 126 17.05 -10.97 -4.90
C PRO A 126 15.54 -11.05 -4.57
N MET A 127 14.69 -11.28 -5.56
CA MET A 127 13.24 -11.43 -5.34
C MET A 127 12.93 -12.71 -4.58
N SER A 128 13.45 -13.84 -5.06
CA SER A 128 13.27 -15.15 -4.42
C SER A 128 13.73 -15.11 -2.96
N GLN A 129 14.88 -14.50 -2.70
CA GLN A 129 15.41 -14.34 -1.35
C GLN A 129 14.48 -13.51 -0.44
N ARG A 130 14.00 -12.34 -0.89
CA ARG A 130 13.07 -11.52 -0.07
C ARG A 130 11.74 -12.21 0.17
N LEU A 131 11.20 -12.90 -0.84
CA LEU A 131 10.00 -13.70 -0.70
C LEU A 131 10.19 -14.86 0.28
N THR A 132 11.39 -15.44 0.35
CA THR A 132 11.72 -16.51 1.31
C THR A 132 11.70 -15.99 2.74
N VAL A 133 12.37 -14.87 3.01
CA VAL A 133 12.34 -14.22 4.33
C VAL A 133 10.90 -13.83 4.70
N MET A 134 10.17 -13.24 3.77
CA MET A 134 8.77 -12.87 3.98
C MET A 134 7.89 -14.08 4.30
N ARG A 135 8.02 -15.19 3.56
CA ARG A 135 7.28 -16.43 3.82
C ARG A 135 7.55 -17.00 5.22
N SER A 136 8.79 -16.95 5.69
CA SER A 136 9.18 -17.52 6.99
C SER A 136 8.85 -16.62 8.19
N GLU A 137 9.10 -15.31 8.06
CA GLU A 137 9.02 -14.37 9.19
C GLU A 137 7.73 -13.54 9.17
N ARG A 138 7.10 -13.38 8.02
CA ARG A 138 5.85 -12.61 7.82
C ARG A 138 4.87 -13.35 6.90
N PRO A 139 4.41 -14.57 7.25
CA PRO A 139 3.61 -15.42 6.36
C PRO A 139 2.32 -14.75 5.87
N GLN A 140 1.69 -13.90 6.69
CA GLN A 140 0.51 -13.13 6.31
C GLN A 140 0.79 -12.09 5.21
N LEU A 141 1.96 -11.45 5.25
CA LEU A 141 2.41 -10.50 4.23
C LEU A 141 2.76 -11.22 2.92
N PHE A 142 3.37 -12.41 3.03
CA PHE A 142 3.62 -13.27 1.87
C PHE A 142 2.31 -13.71 1.20
N GLU A 143 1.33 -14.14 1.99
CA GLU A 143 0.01 -14.50 1.48
C GLU A 143 -0.68 -13.30 0.82
N HIS A 144 -0.63 -12.12 1.43
CA HIS A 144 -1.10 -10.86 0.84
C HIS A 144 -0.47 -10.61 -0.54
N SER A 145 0.85 -10.72 -0.64
CA SER A 145 1.58 -10.54 -1.91
C SER A 145 1.10 -11.50 -3.00
N VAL A 146 0.82 -12.76 -2.65
CA VAL A 146 0.29 -13.74 -3.61
C VAL A 146 -1.15 -13.41 -4.02
N ARG A 147 -2.03 -13.03 -3.08
CA ARG A 147 -3.40 -12.63 -3.41
C ARG A 147 -3.44 -11.37 -4.28
N THR A 148 -2.63 -10.36 -3.96
CA THR A 148 -2.45 -9.15 -4.76
C THR A 148 -1.99 -9.49 -6.19
N ALA A 149 -1.02 -10.42 -6.34
CA ALA A 149 -0.59 -10.90 -7.65
C ALA A 149 -1.69 -11.62 -8.43
N MET A 150 -2.54 -12.41 -7.76
CA MET A 150 -3.67 -13.09 -8.39
C MET A 150 -4.79 -12.13 -8.82
N ILE A 151 -5.06 -11.09 -8.03
CA ILE A 151 -6.00 -10.02 -8.39
C ILE A 151 -5.46 -9.24 -9.59
N ALA A 152 -4.18 -8.84 -9.55
CA ALA A 152 -3.52 -8.16 -10.65
C ALA A 152 -3.53 -8.99 -11.95
N PHE A 153 -3.30 -10.30 -11.84
CA PHE A 153 -3.43 -11.24 -12.97
C PHE A 153 -4.83 -11.19 -13.57
N ALA A 154 -5.88 -11.31 -12.75
CA ALA A 154 -7.25 -11.32 -13.26
C ALA A 154 -7.62 -10.03 -13.99
N LEU A 155 -7.21 -8.88 -13.44
CA LEU A 155 -7.34 -7.57 -14.08
C LEU A 155 -6.62 -7.54 -15.43
N ALA A 156 -5.34 -7.94 -15.46
CA ALA A 156 -4.52 -7.95 -16.66
C ALA A 156 -5.11 -8.83 -17.77
N GLN A 157 -5.63 -10.01 -17.43
CA GLN A 157 -6.27 -10.90 -18.39
C GLN A 157 -7.50 -10.27 -19.04
N ARG A 158 -8.38 -9.65 -18.24
CA ARG A 158 -9.60 -9.00 -18.77
C ARG A 158 -9.27 -7.76 -19.58
N MET A 159 -8.24 -7.02 -19.18
CA MET A 159 -7.71 -5.87 -19.91
C MET A 159 -6.90 -6.25 -21.16
N LYS A 160 -6.63 -7.55 -21.35
CA LYS A 160 -5.79 -8.08 -22.44
C LYS A 160 -4.39 -7.45 -22.45
N LEU A 161 -3.79 -7.35 -21.25
CA LEU A 161 -2.41 -6.89 -21.11
C LEU A 161 -1.48 -7.76 -21.98
N PRO A 162 -0.50 -7.17 -22.68
CA PRO A 162 0.44 -7.95 -23.48
C PRO A 162 1.14 -9.03 -22.66
N SER A 163 1.28 -10.23 -23.22
CA SER A 163 1.90 -11.37 -22.52
C SER A 163 3.35 -11.09 -22.08
N SER A 164 4.05 -10.17 -22.74
CA SER A 164 5.39 -9.73 -22.35
C SER A 164 5.43 -8.85 -21.10
N GLU A 165 4.32 -8.18 -20.75
CA GLU A 165 4.22 -7.35 -19.55
C GLU A 165 3.72 -8.15 -18.35
N LEU A 166 3.03 -9.27 -18.57
CA LEU A 166 2.42 -10.06 -17.49
C LEU A 166 3.45 -10.57 -16.45
N PRO A 167 4.62 -11.12 -16.82
CA PRO A 167 5.63 -11.50 -15.84
C PRO A 167 6.11 -10.30 -14.99
N LEU A 168 6.22 -9.11 -15.61
CA LEU A 168 6.65 -7.90 -14.91
C LEU A 168 5.59 -7.43 -13.91
N LEU A 169 4.31 -7.53 -14.29
CA LEU A 169 3.19 -7.23 -13.38
C LEU A 169 3.20 -8.18 -12.18
N LEU A 170 3.33 -9.49 -12.43
CA LEU A 170 3.33 -10.51 -11.37
C LEU A 170 4.52 -10.33 -10.42
N GLN A 171 5.72 -10.08 -10.96
CA GLN A 171 6.89 -9.75 -10.15
C GLN A 171 6.66 -8.49 -9.30
N ALA A 172 6.08 -7.43 -9.89
CA ALA A 172 5.80 -6.20 -9.17
C ALA A 172 4.78 -6.42 -8.04
N ALA A 173 3.69 -7.14 -8.32
CA ALA A 173 2.66 -7.44 -7.34
C ALA A 173 3.17 -8.35 -6.21
N LEU A 174 4.01 -9.35 -6.51
CA LEU A 174 4.63 -10.18 -5.47
C LEU A 174 5.63 -9.40 -4.60
N CYS A 175 6.24 -8.35 -5.16
CA CYS A 175 7.31 -7.62 -4.50
C CYS A 175 6.91 -6.24 -3.96
N HIS A 176 5.64 -5.83 -4.06
CA HIS A 176 5.23 -4.46 -3.72
C HIS A 176 5.59 -4.07 -2.26
N ASP A 177 5.42 -5.00 -1.32
CA ASP A 177 5.67 -4.77 0.11
C ASP A 177 7.00 -5.34 0.64
N ILE A 178 7.94 -5.76 -0.21
CA ILE A 178 9.24 -6.29 0.29
C ILE A 178 10.03 -5.25 1.10
N GLY A 179 9.73 -3.96 0.88
CA GLY A 179 10.29 -2.86 1.67
C GLY A 179 9.93 -2.97 3.14
N GLU A 180 8.74 -3.48 3.48
CA GLU A 180 8.27 -3.60 4.87
C GLU A 180 9.13 -4.51 5.72
N LEU A 181 9.88 -5.44 5.10
CA LEU A 181 10.86 -6.27 5.80
C LEU A 181 11.96 -5.45 6.50
N HIS A 182 12.08 -4.16 6.21
CA HIS A 182 13.01 -3.20 6.82
C HIS A 182 12.32 -2.25 7.81
N THR A 183 11.03 -2.42 8.01
CA THR A 183 10.24 -1.70 9.00
C THR A 183 10.17 -2.55 10.27
N ASP A 184 10.21 -1.89 11.43
CA ASP A 184 10.05 -2.55 12.72
C ASP A 184 8.77 -3.40 12.73
N PRO A 185 8.84 -4.73 12.95
CA PRO A 185 7.66 -5.58 12.98
C PRO A 185 6.65 -5.17 14.05
N GLN A 186 7.06 -4.49 15.13
CA GLN A 186 6.13 -4.00 16.16
C GLN A 186 5.20 -2.91 15.63
N LEU A 187 5.68 -2.08 14.68
CA LEU A 187 4.85 -1.04 14.06
C LEU A 187 3.77 -1.62 13.14
N LEU A 188 3.99 -2.81 12.62
CA LEU A 188 3.10 -3.51 11.70
C LEU A 188 2.30 -4.63 12.39
N ALA A 189 2.47 -4.78 13.70
CA ALA A 189 1.80 -5.81 14.47
C ALA A 189 0.28 -5.55 14.52
N PRO A 190 -0.55 -6.61 14.43
CA PRO A 190 -2.00 -6.47 14.55
C PRO A 190 -2.39 -5.74 15.85
N GLY A 191 -3.20 -4.68 15.72
CA GLY A 191 -3.69 -3.89 16.85
C GLY A 191 -2.81 -2.69 17.26
N HIS A 192 -1.60 -2.55 16.69
CA HIS A 192 -0.78 -1.35 16.91
C HIS A 192 -1.41 -0.13 16.21
N LYS A 193 -1.63 0.96 16.97
CA LYS A 193 -2.07 2.23 16.40
C LYS A 193 -0.85 3.07 16.01
N ILE A 194 -0.52 3.07 14.73
CA ILE A 194 0.63 3.80 14.19
C ILE A 194 0.48 5.31 14.47
N GLY A 195 1.39 5.85 15.28
CA GLY A 195 1.48 7.26 15.60
C GLY A 195 1.97 8.13 14.44
N LEU A 196 1.84 9.46 14.58
CA LEU A 196 2.22 10.43 13.53
C LEU A 196 3.68 10.25 13.08
N GLU A 197 4.61 10.19 14.04
CA GLU A 197 6.04 10.02 13.75
C GLU A 197 6.39 8.62 13.24
N GLU A 198 5.59 7.60 13.59
CA GLU A 198 5.83 6.22 13.18
C GLU A 198 5.46 5.99 11.70
N ARG A 199 4.44 6.71 11.20
CA ARG A 199 3.97 6.58 9.80
C ARG A 199 5.05 6.80 8.76
N ARG A 200 6.01 7.69 9.01
CA ARG A 200 7.11 7.93 8.06
C ARG A 200 7.94 6.67 7.82
N PHE A 201 8.06 5.79 8.82
CA PHE A 201 8.78 4.51 8.70
C PHE A 201 7.98 3.43 7.98
N VAL A 202 6.66 3.59 7.90
CA VAL A 202 5.79 2.71 7.10
C VAL A 202 5.73 3.20 5.66
N HIS A 203 5.50 4.51 5.43
CA HIS A 203 5.37 5.07 4.08
C HIS A 203 6.67 5.04 3.24
N VAL A 204 7.82 4.76 3.86
CA VAL A 204 9.10 4.63 3.13
C VAL A 204 9.23 3.29 2.40
N HIS A 205 8.42 2.28 2.73
CA HIS A 205 8.61 0.94 2.19
C HIS A 205 8.54 0.84 0.65
N PRO A 206 7.75 1.63 -0.11
CA PRO A 206 7.80 1.58 -1.58
C PRO A 206 9.17 2.03 -2.11
N VAL A 207 9.77 3.03 -1.44
CA VAL A 207 11.12 3.53 -1.76
C VAL A 207 12.17 2.47 -1.42
N THR A 208 12.04 1.83 -0.26
CA THR A 208 12.92 0.73 0.14
C THR A 208 12.79 -0.45 -0.82
N GLY A 209 11.58 -0.85 -1.18
CA GLY A 209 11.28 -1.87 -2.18
C GLY A 209 11.92 -1.57 -3.54
N TYR A 210 11.76 -0.34 -4.03
CA TYR A 210 12.41 0.14 -5.25
C TYR A 210 13.94 0.06 -5.17
N SER A 211 14.53 0.51 -4.06
CA SER A 211 15.99 0.48 -3.87
C SER A 211 16.55 -0.95 -3.94
N ILE A 212 15.87 -1.91 -3.28
CA ILE A 212 16.26 -3.33 -3.32
C ILE A 212 16.22 -3.85 -4.76
N LEU A 213 15.12 -3.64 -5.47
CA LEU A 213 14.92 -4.19 -6.81
C LEU A 213 15.81 -3.52 -7.86
N SER A 214 16.01 -2.21 -7.77
CA SER A 214 16.84 -1.43 -8.71
C SER A 214 18.34 -1.68 -8.57
N SER A 215 18.78 -2.31 -7.47
CA SER A 215 20.18 -2.70 -7.26
C SER A 215 20.63 -3.89 -8.12
N SER A 216 19.68 -4.61 -8.74
CA SER A 216 19.96 -5.78 -9.57
C SER A 216 19.77 -5.47 -11.05
N THR A 217 20.73 -5.89 -11.88
CA THR A 217 20.67 -5.77 -13.34
C THR A 217 19.70 -6.76 -13.99
N ASP A 218 19.33 -7.83 -13.27
CA ASP A 218 18.46 -8.89 -13.79
C ASP A 218 16.97 -8.58 -13.61
N ILE A 219 16.66 -7.46 -12.93
CA ILE A 219 15.31 -7.01 -12.65
C ILE A 219 14.98 -5.84 -13.58
N SER A 220 13.87 -5.95 -14.30
CA SER A 220 13.41 -4.86 -15.17
C SER A 220 13.10 -3.60 -14.36
N PRO A 221 13.56 -2.41 -14.79
CA PRO A 221 13.23 -1.14 -14.13
C PRO A 221 11.72 -0.88 -14.03
N LYS A 222 10.91 -1.47 -14.92
CA LYS A 222 9.44 -1.39 -14.85
C LYS A 222 8.89 -2.01 -13.57
N VAL A 223 9.48 -3.12 -13.11
CA VAL A 223 9.06 -3.80 -11.87
C VAL A 223 9.35 -2.90 -10.68
N GLY A 224 10.59 -2.39 -10.58
CA GLY A 224 10.96 -1.44 -9.54
C GLY A 224 10.03 -0.24 -9.55
N LYS A 225 9.80 0.40 -10.70
CA LYS A 225 8.94 1.59 -10.80
C LYS A 225 7.49 1.30 -10.38
N ALA A 226 6.97 0.11 -10.68
CA ALA A 226 5.65 -0.33 -10.23
C ALA A 226 5.59 -0.48 -8.70
N VAL A 227 6.62 -1.10 -8.11
CA VAL A 227 6.78 -1.20 -6.65
C VAL A 227 6.96 0.17 -6.01
N LEU A 228 7.63 1.12 -6.65
CA LEU A 228 7.77 2.48 -6.11
C LEU A 228 6.44 3.24 -6.05
N GLN A 229 5.53 2.96 -6.98
CA GLN A 229 4.33 3.75 -7.24
C GLN A 229 3.02 3.06 -6.83
N HIS A 230 3.04 1.89 -6.20
CA HIS A 230 1.79 1.13 -5.93
C HIS A 230 0.81 1.87 -5.00
N HIS A 231 1.32 2.73 -4.12
CA HIS A 231 0.50 3.62 -3.29
C HIS A 231 0.25 5.01 -3.89
N GLU A 232 0.72 5.29 -5.11
CA GLU A 232 0.34 6.51 -5.81
C GLU A 232 -1.15 6.46 -6.20
N ARG A 233 -1.76 7.63 -6.29
CA ARG A 233 -3.19 7.80 -6.58
C ARG A 233 -3.34 8.92 -7.59
N GLY A 234 -4.18 8.74 -8.60
CA GLY A 234 -4.24 9.61 -9.78
C GLY A 234 -4.61 11.07 -9.50
N ASP A 235 -5.14 11.36 -8.31
CA ASP A 235 -5.46 12.70 -7.79
C ASP A 235 -4.33 13.32 -6.94
N GLY A 236 -3.15 12.69 -6.92
CA GLY A 236 -1.97 13.12 -6.19
C GLY A 236 -2.05 12.94 -4.67
N SER A 237 -3.03 12.18 -4.16
CA SER A 237 -3.14 11.92 -2.70
C SER A 237 -2.16 10.86 -2.22
N GLY A 238 -1.64 10.06 -3.14
CA GLY A 238 -0.74 8.94 -2.86
C GLY A 238 0.67 9.35 -2.43
N TYR A 239 1.55 8.35 -2.35
CA TYR A 239 2.94 8.50 -1.95
C TYR A 239 3.81 7.46 -2.70
N PRO A 240 5.14 7.66 -2.80
CA PRO A 240 5.97 8.65 -2.11
C PRO A 240 6.00 10.06 -2.72
N TYR A 241 5.60 10.23 -3.98
CA TYR A 241 5.76 11.51 -4.71
C TYR A 241 4.46 12.31 -4.83
N GLY A 242 3.29 11.70 -4.61
CA GLY A 242 2.00 12.36 -4.84
C GLY A 242 1.75 12.55 -6.34
N ALA A 243 2.11 11.53 -7.13
CA ALA A 243 2.06 11.54 -8.58
C ALA A 243 0.62 11.64 -9.10
N LEU A 244 0.41 12.39 -10.16
CA LEU A 244 -0.87 12.46 -10.87
C LEU A 244 -1.03 11.27 -11.82
N ALA A 245 -2.27 11.04 -12.29
CA ALA A 245 -2.62 9.85 -13.05
C ALA A 245 -1.65 9.56 -14.20
N ASP A 246 -1.29 10.55 -15.01
CA ASP A 246 -0.39 10.45 -16.17
C ASP A 246 1.08 10.14 -15.81
N GLU A 247 1.48 10.37 -14.56
CA GLU A 247 2.83 10.08 -14.04
C GLU A 247 2.94 8.66 -13.45
N ILE A 248 1.81 8.01 -13.17
CA ILE A 248 1.76 6.65 -12.61
C ILE A 248 1.82 5.62 -13.74
N THR A 249 2.80 4.72 -13.67
CA THR A 249 2.98 3.69 -14.70
C THR A 249 1.78 2.73 -14.78
N PRO A 250 1.48 2.16 -15.97
CA PRO A 250 0.35 1.24 -16.13
C PRO A 250 0.38 0.04 -15.18
N LEU A 251 1.57 -0.53 -14.93
CA LEU A 251 1.73 -1.64 -13.98
C LEU A 251 1.42 -1.19 -12.55
N ALA A 252 1.91 -0.03 -12.12
CA ALA A 252 1.62 0.52 -10.78
C ALA A 252 0.11 0.75 -10.57
N ARG A 253 -0.61 1.23 -11.60
CA ARG A 253 -2.07 1.43 -11.50
C ARG A 253 -2.81 0.11 -11.25
N ILE A 254 -2.39 -0.96 -11.93
CA ILE A 254 -2.98 -2.30 -11.73
C ILE A 254 -2.63 -2.82 -10.33
N VAL A 255 -1.36 -2.75 -9.92
CA VAL A 255 -0.91 -3.23 -8.60
C VAL A 255 -1.61 -2.48 -7.47
N GLY A 256 -1.66 -1.14 -7.54
CA GLY A 256 -2.27 -0.34 -6.49
C GLY A 256 -3.77 -0.56 -6.32
N ILE A 257 -4.50 -0.87 -7.41
CA ILE A 257 -5.90 -1.28 -7.33
C ILE A 257 -6.01 -2.69 -6.75
N ALA A 258 -5.15 -3.63 -7.19
CA ALA A 258 -5.15 -5.00 -6.70
C ALA A 258 -4.92 -5.08 -5.19
N GLU A 259 -3.93 -4.33 -4.69
CA GLU A 259 -3.57 -4.22 -3.28
C GLU A 259 -4.71 -3.59 -2.45
N ALA A 260 -5.22 -2.43 -2.87
CA ALA A 260 -6.34 -1.77 -2.20
C ALA A 260 -7.59 -2.66 -2.11
N SER A 261 -7.76 -3.54 -3.11
CA SER A 261 -8.89 -4.46 -3.16
C SER A 261 -8.68 -5.71 -2.31
N ASP A 262 -7.45 -6.19 -2.09
CA ASP A 262 -7.19 -7.42 -1.34
C ASP A 262 -7.78 -7.36 0.08
N ALA A 263 -7.54 -6.26 0.81
CA ALA A 263 -8.03 -6.09 2.17
C ALA A 263 -9.58 -6.07 2.24
N VAL A 264 -10.24 -5.51 1.22
CA VAL A 264 -11.70 -5.46 1.15
C VAL A 264 -12.28 -6.82 0.76
N ILE A 265 -11.65 -7.48 -0.22
CA ILE A 265 -12.03 -8.83 -0.68
C ILE A 265 -11.87 -9.85 0.45
N ALA A 266 -10.79 -9.77 1.23
CA ALA A 266 -10.53 -10.66 2.36
C ALA A 266 -11.59 -10.53 3.47
N ARG A 267 -12.19 -9.34 3.63
CA ARG A 267 -13.24 -9.08 4.63
C ARG A 267 -14.65 -9.48 4.16
N LEU A 268 -14.81 -9.89 2.90
CA LEU A 268 -16.10 -10.28 2.31
C LEU A 268 -17.21 -9.24 2.57
N ASP A 269 -16.90 -7.95 2.43
CA ASP A 269 -17.90 -6.87 2.51
C ASP A 269 -18.12 -6.29 1.12
N PRO A 270 -19.15 -6.76 0.41
CA PRO A 270 -19.35 -6.32 -0.95
C PRO A 270 -20.00 -4.94 -1.10
N GLY A 271 -20.74 -4.49 -0.08
CA GLY A 271 -21.29 -3.14 -0.04
C GLY A 271 -20.17 -2.12 0.03
N ARG A 272 -19.20 -2.36 0.92
CA ARG A 272 -17.99 -1.55 1.03
C ARG A 272 -17.14 -1.58 -0.24
N LEU A 273 -17.02 -2.74 -0.88
CA LEU A 273 -16.30 -2.87 -2.14
C LEU A 273 -16.94 -2.07 -3.26
N ASP A 274 -18.25 -2.17 -3.44
CA ASP A 274 -18.92 -1.38 -4.47
C ASP A 274 -18.84 0.13 -4.17
N MET A 275 -18.92 0.53 -2.90
CA MET A 275 -18.68 1.92 -2.49
C MET A 275 -17.26 2.37 -2.84
N MET A 276 -16.23 1.61 -2.46
CA MET A 276 -14.83 1.88 -2.82
C MET A 276 -14.67 2.02 -4.34
N LEU A 277 -15.34 1.19 -5.14
CA LEU A 277 -15.31 1.26 -6.60
C LEU A 277 -16.02 2.51 -7.15
N ARG A 278 -17.11 2.98 -6.52
CA ARG A 278 -17.81 4.21 -6.92
C ARG A 278 -16.99 5.44 -6.57
N VAL A 279 -16.48 5.49 -5.34
CA VAL A 279 -15.77 6.64 -4.76
C VAL A 279 -14.33 6.73 -5.27
N GLY A 280 -13.68 5.59 -5.46
CA GLY A 280 -12.28 5.47 -5.85
C GLY A 280 -11.96 5.94 -7.26
N ARG A 281 -12.96 6.29 -8.11
CA ARG A 281 -12.75 6.70 -9.51
C ARG A 281 -11.91 7.97 -9.69
N ILE A 282 -11.78 8.78 -8.64
CA ILE A 282 -10.89 9.95 -8.64
C ILE A 282 -9.44 9.54 -8.36
N ARG A 283 -9.24 8.51 -7.52
CA ARG A 283 -7.93 8.06 -7.03
C ARG A 283 -7.30 6.96 -7.89
N PHE A 284 -8.12 6.20 -8.59
CA PHE A 284 -7.73 5.03 -9.36
C PHE A 284 -8.18 5.16 -10.80
N ASP A 285 -7.52 4.43 -11.70
CA ASP A 285 -7.88 4.40 -13.11
C ASP A 285 -9.31 3.83 -13.28
N PRO A 286 -10.28 4.61 -13.79
CA PRO A 286 -11.67 4.18 -13.88
C PRO A 286 -11.85 2.94 -14.74
N ALA A 287 -11.04 2.76 -15.79
CA ALA A 287 -11.15 1.60 -16.67
C ALA A 287 -10.76 0.30 -15.94
N ILE A 288 -9.77 0.36 -15.04
CA ILE A 288 -9.36 -0.79 -14.24
C ILE A 288 -10.40 -1.09 -13.16
N LEU A 289 -10.98 -0.07 -12.52
CA LEU A 289 -12.07 -0.24 -11.56
C LEU A 289 -13.31 -0.87 -12.20
N ASP A 290 -13.65 -0.49 -13.44
CA ASP A 290 -14.78 -1.08 -14.17
C ASP A 290 -14.53 -2.57 -14.47
N VAL A 291 -13.30 -2.94 -14.80
CA VAL A 291 -12.90 -4.35 -14.96
C VAL A 291 -12.96 -5.10 -13.63
N LEU A 292 -12.49 -4.50 -12.53
CA LEU A 292 -12.55 -5.08 -11.20
C LEU A 292 -14.00 -5.34 -10.77
N ARG A 293 -14.87 -4.33 -10.93
CA ARG A 293 -16.30 -4.42 -10.67
C ARG A 293 -16.93 -5.56 -11.46
N ASP A 294 -16.65 -5.58 -12.76
CA ASP A 294 -17.14 -6.65 -13.61
C ASP A 294 -16.67 -7.99 -13.07
N LEU A 295 -15.38 -8.20 -12.78
CA LEU A 295 -14.79 -9.47 -12.33
C LEU A 295 -15.32 -10.01 -11.01
N ILE A 296 -15.64 -9.13 -10.07
CA ILE A 296 -16.12 -9.55 -8.76
C ILE A 296 -17.59 -9.98 -8.86
N ASP A 297 -18.39 -9.29 -9.71
CA ASP A 297 -19.84 -9.55 -9.87
C ASP A 297 -20.48 -9.79 -8.51
N VAL A 298 -20.42 -8.78 -7.65
CA VAL A 298 -21.17 -8.89 -6.42
C VAL A 298 -22.64 -8.64 -6.76
N PRO A 299 -23.57 -9.58 -6.48
CA PRO A 299 -24.96 -9.19 -6.33
C PRO A 299 -25.07 -8.05 -5.30
N HIS A 300 -25.88 -7.02 -5.54
CA HIS A 300 -26.26 -6.07 -4.49
C HIS A 300 -26.66 -6.88 -3.26
N ALA A 301 -25.85 -6.83 -2.20
CA ALA A 301 -26.09 -7.64 -1.03
C ALA A 301 -27.43 -7.20 -0.43
N ALA A 302 -28.33 -8.16 -0.20
CA ALA A 302 -29.45 -7.92 0.70
C ALA A 302 -28.88 -7.53 2.07
N PRO A 303 -29.49 -6.57 2.80
CA PRO A 303 -28.94 -6.04 4.03
C PRO A 303 -28.65 -7.18 5.02
N SER A 304 -27.36 -7.46 5.26
CA SER A 304 -26.97 -8.41 6.29
C SER A 304 -27.02 -7.68 7.63
N ALA A 305 -27.97 -8.08 8.46
CA ALA A 305 -28.02 -7.68 9.86
C ALA A 305 -26.79 -8.24 10.59
N GLY A 306 -25.76 -7.42 10.74
CA GLY A 306 -24.47 -7.81 11.32
C GLY A 306 -23.95 -6.78 12.31
N SER A 307 -24.50 -6.84 13.53
CA SER A 307 -23.88 -6.56 14.82
C SER A 307 -22.81 -5.46 14.91
N GLY A 308 -23.28 -4.22 14.91
CA GLY A 308 -22.72 -3.18 15.78
C GLY A 308 -23.79 -2.12 15.95
N GLU A 309 -24.08 -1.71 17.18
CA GLU A 309 -24.75 -0.43 17.43
C GLU A 309 -23.81 0.68 16.94
N TYR A 310 -23.68 0.84 15.62
CA TYR A 310 -22.92 1.91 15.01
C TYR A 310 -23.83 3.13 14.92
N ASP A 311 -23.43 4.18 15.63
CA ASP A 311 -24.16 5.43 15.76
C ASP A 311 -23.91 6.29 14.50
N ALA A 312 -24.61 5.96 13.39
CA ALA A 312 -24.61 6.75 12.16
C ALA A 312 -24.86 8.25 12.45
N SER A 313 -25.70 8.52 13.45
CA SER A 313 -25.99 9.88 13.92
C SER A 313 -24.73 10.55 14.48
N ARG A 314 -23.91 9.85 15.28
CA ARG A 314 -22.61 10.38 15.75
C ARG A 314 -21.63 10.64 14.60
N GLN A 315 -21.49 9.72 13.63
CA GLN A 315 -20.64 9.93 12.47
C GLN A 315 -21.10 11.14 11.63
N LEU A 316 -22.41 11.27 11.41
CA LEU A 316 -23.00 12.40 10.69
C LEU A 316 -22.82 13.74 11.43
N ILE A 317 -23.05 13.77 12.75
CA ILE A 317 -22.81 14.97 13.57
C ILE A 317 -21.34 15.37 13.49
N ARG A 318 -20.41 14.40 13.58
CA ARG A 318 -18.97 14.65 13.42
C ARG A 318 -18.66 15.23 12.05
N LEU A 319 -19.22 14.64 10.98
CA LEU A 319 -19.02 15.11 9.62
C LEU A 319 -19.55 16.53 9.42
N ALA A 320 -20.76 16.85 9.90
CA ALA A 320 -21.30 18.21 9.83
C ALA A 320 -20.45 19.22 10.61
N ASN A 321 -20.01 18.88 11.81
CA ASN A 321 -19.12 19.73 12.60
C ASN A 321 -17.81 20.00 11.86
N LEU A 322 -17.22 18.97 11.24
CA LEU A 322 -16.01 19.10 10.44
C LEU A 322 -16.23 19.97 9.19
N LEU A 323 -17.34 19.78 8.46
CA LEU A 323 -17.66 20.57 7.28
C LEU A 323 -17.92 22.05 7.64
N GLY A 324 -18.57 22.31 8.77
CA GLY A 324 -18.75 23.65 9.32
C GLY A 324 -17.42 24.29 9.74
N TYR A 325 -16.56 23.54 10.42
CA TYR A 325 -15.20 23.99 10.75
C TYR A 325 -14.39 24.31 9.49
N TRP A 326 -14.45 23.42 8.48
CA TRP A 326 -13.79 23.61 7.20
C TRP A 326 -14.28 24.87 6.49
N ALA A 327 -15.57 25.19 6.49
CA ALA A 327 -16.08 26.41 5.86
C ALA A 327 -15.44 27.67 6.47
N ALA A 328 -15.33 27.74 7.80
CA ALA A 328 -14.67 28.85 8.49
C ALA A 328 -13.15 28.87 8.22
N LEU A 329 -12.51 27.70 8.17
CA LEU A 329 -11.09 27.57 7.90
C LEU A 329 -10.74 27.95 6.45
N ALA A 330 -11.51 27.49 5.48
CA ALA A 330 -11.34 27.74 4.06
C ALA A 330 -11.35 29.24 3.73
N HIS A 331 -12.16 30.02 4.44
CA HIS A 331 -12.16 31.47 4.32
C HIS A 331 -10.85 32.10 4.81
N ARG A 332 -10.35 31.68 5.98
CA ARG A 332 -9.05 32.17 6.52
C ARG A 332 -7.88 31.78 5.62
N LEU A 333 -7.89 30.55 5.11
CA LEU A 333 -6.86 30.06 4.19
C LEU A 333 -6.87 30.86 2.88
N HIS A 334 -8.04 31.19 2.31
CA HIS A 334 -8.11 32.04 1.11
C HIS A 334 -7.54 33.45 1.33
N GLU A 335 -7.82 34.07 2.48
CA GLU A 335 -7.30 35.41 2.81
C GLU A 335 -5.78 35.43 2.96
N HIS A 336 -5.18 34.35 3.48
CA HIS A 336 -3.73 34.21 3.63
C HIS A 336 -3.04 33.68 2.36
N ALA A 337 -3.74 32.92 1.51
CA ALA A 337 -3.18 32.24 0.34
C ALA A 337 -2.94 33.15 -0.88
N ALA A 338 -3.35 34.43 -0.84
CA ALA A 338 -3.05 35.40 -1.90
C ALA A 338 -1.53 35.60 -2.14
N SER A 339 -0.66 35.11 -1.24
CA SER A 339 0.80 35.10 -1.38
C SER A 339 1.45 33.71 -1.49
N SER A 340 0.73 32.59 -1.26
CA SER A 340 1.30 31.23 -1.07
C SER A 340 0.51 30.06 -1.71
N SER A 341 -0.45 30.35 -2.61
CA SER A 341 -1.56 29.47 -3.06
C SER A 341 -1.30 28.01 -3.52
N SER A 342 -0.06 27.50 -3.61
CA SER A 342 0.18 26.14 -4.09
C SER A 342 0.07 25.06 -3.00
N SER A 343 0.59 25.29 -1.79
CA SER A 343 0.81 24.22 -0.80
C SER A 343 -0.47 23.68 -0.17
N VAL A 344 -1.51 24.50 -0.04
CA VAL A 344 -2.81 24.11 0.56
C VAL A 344 -3.90 23.78 -0.47
N SER A 345 -3.61 23.91 -1.77
CA SER A 345 -4.60 23.71 -2.85
C SER A 345 -5.23 22.31 -2.84
N PHE A 346 -4.45 21.28 -2.46
CA PHE A 346 -4.92 19.90 -2.33
C PHE A 346 -6.06 19.77 -1.32
N LEU A 347 -6.03 20.50 -0.19
CA LEU A 347 -7.09 20.46 0.83
C LEU A 347 -8.45 20.82 0.24
N PHE A 348 -8.49 21.87 -0.58
CA PHE A 348 -9.72 22.31 -1.24
C PHE A 348 -10.23 21.25 -2.22
N ALA A 349 -9.33 20.59 -2.95
CA ALA A 349 -9.69 19.50 -3.85
C ALA A 349 -10.27 18.30 -3.07
N ARG A 350 -9.62 17.87 -1.98
CA ARG A 350 -10.05 16.74 -1.14
C ARG A 350 -11.39 16.99 -0.46
N MET A 351 -11.55 18.16 0.16
CA MET A 351 -12.81 18.53 0.82
C MET A 351 -13.96 18.70 -0.17
N ARG A 352 -13.70 19.21 -1.39
CA ARG A 352 -14.70 19.22 -2.46
C ARG A 352 -15.07 17.81 -2.90
N GLY A 353 -14.09 16.92 -3.00
CA GLY A 353 -14.30 15.49 -3.28
C GLY A 353 -15.25 14.85 -2.26
N ILE A 354 -14.96 15.02 -0.96
CA ILE A 354 -15.80 14.50 0.13
C ILE A 354 -17.23 15.05 0.05
N LYS A 355 -17.41 16.37 -0.13
CA LYS A 355 -18.76 16.96 -0.31
C LYS A 355 -19.51 16.37 -1.50
N ASN A 356 -18.83 16.20 -2.64
CA ASN A 356 -19.45 15.62 -3.84
C ASN A 356 -19.85 14.16 -3.63
N LEU A 357 -19.11 13.39 -2.84
CA LEU A 357 -19.46 12.00 -2.52
C LEU A 357 -20.75 11.91 -1.70
N ILE A 358 -20.90 12.77 -0.69
CA ILE A 358 -22.12 12.85 0.12
C ILE A 358 -23.33 13.16 -0.78
N LEU A 359 -23.17 14.15 -1.67
CA LEU A 359 -24.22 14.51 -2.64
C LEU A 359 -24.54 13.39 -3.63
N GLN A 360 -23.54 12.66 -4.12
CA GLN A 360 -23.74 11.53 -5.04
C GLN A 360 -24.44 10.34 -4.38
N ALA A 361 -24.26 10.18 -3.06
CA ALA A 361 -25.01 9.22 -2.26
C ALA A 361 -26.46 9.67 -1.97
N GLY A 362 -26.87 10.86 -2.44
CA GLY A 362 -28.22 11.38 -2.27
C GLY A 362 -28.46 12.11 -0.94
N PHE A 363 -27.39 12.44 -0.22
CA PHE A 363 -27.46 13.11 1.07
C PHE A 363 -27.04 14.58 0.95
N ASP A 364 -27.74 15.48 1.66
CA ASP A 364 -27.36 16.89 1.73
C ASP A 364 -26.34 17.08 2.88
N PRO A 365 -25.06 17.39 2.58
CA PRO A 365 -24.04 17.58 3.61
C PRO A 365 -24.34 18.71 4.59
N ASP A 366 -25.25 19.63 4.25
CA ASP A 366 -25.63 20.77 5.08
C ASP A 366 -26.93 20.50 5.89
N ASP A 367 -27.61 19.36 5.70
CA ASP A 367 -28.84 18.96 6.42
C ASP A 367 -28.79 17.53 6.98
N VAL A 368 -28.01 17.36 8.06
CA VAL A 368 -27.85 16.06 8.75
C VAL A 368 -29.15 15.52 9.35
N GLN A 369 -30.06 16.37 9.80
CA GLN A 369 -31.29 15.92 10.44
C GLN A 369 -32.19 15.18 9.45
N SER A 370 -32.29 15.70 8.22
CA SER A 370 -33.00 15.02 7.14
C SER A 370 -32.35 13.69 6.75
N ILE A 371 -31.01 13.60 6.75
CA ILE A 371 -30.30 12.34 6.47
C ILE A 371 -30.66 11.26 7.49
N VAL A 372 -30.57 11.57 8.79
CA VAL A 372 -30.89 10.61 9.86
C VAL A 372 -32.35 10.18 9.79
N ALA A 373 -33.28 11.12 9.61
CA ALA A 373 -34.70 10.84 9.56
C ALA A 373 -35.08 9.92 8.39
N VAL A 374 -34.45 10.08 7.22
CA VAL A 374 -34.68 9.22 6.06
C VAL A 374 -34.08 7.82 6.29
N ALA A 375 -32.88 7.74 6.86
CA ALA A 375 -32.20 6.47 7.12
C ALA A 375 -32.89 5.63 8.21
N GLU A 376 -33.42 6.24 9.27
CA GLU A 376 -34.19 5.54 10.31
C GLU A 376 -35.49 4.91 9.76
N GLY A 377 -36.04 5.46 8.67
CA GLY A 377 -37.26 4.99 8.03
C GLY A 377 -37.07 3.83 7.04
N ASP A 378 -35.84 3.53 6.60
CA ASP A 378 -35.53 2.51 5.59
C ASP A 378 -34.20 1.79 5.88
N PRO A 379 -34.24 0.49 6.28
CA PRO A 379 -33.02 -0.30 6.55
C PRO A 379 -32.03 -0.39 5.39
N GLY A 380 -32.49 -0.30 4.13
CA GLY A 380 -31.63 -0.30 2.95
C GLY A 380 -30.83 1.00 2.83
N ILE A 381 -31.50 2.14 3.04
CA ILE A 381 -30.85 3.46 3.04
C ILE A 381 -29.87 3.58 4.21
N LEU A 382 -30.22 3.06 5.38
CA LEU A 382 -29.33 3.05 6.55
C LEU A 382 -28.02 2.29 6.26
N MET A 383 -28.10 1.16 5.56
CA MET A 383 -26.91 0.40 5.17
C MET A 383 -26.05 1.17 4.14
N GLU A 384 -26.67 1.76 3.12
CA GLU A 384 -25.95 2.56 2.13
C GLU A 384 -25.26 3.76 2.81
N LEU A 385 -25.96 4.43 3.73
CA LEU A 385 -25.40 5.51 4.54
C LEU A 385 -24.20 5.05 5.37
N HIS A 386 -24.26 3.89 6.03
CA HIS A 386 -23.11 3.34 6.76
C HIS A 386 -21.89 3.12 5.85
N CYS A 387 -22.09 2.50 4.68
CA CYS A 387 -20.99 2.29 3.74
C CYS A 387 -20.37 3.61 3.26
N VAL A 388 -21.18 4.64 3.03
CA VAL A 388 -20.72 5.98 2.64
C VAL A 388 -19.92 6.63 3.77
N LEU A 389 -20.43 6.57 5.01
CA LEU A 389 -19.77 7.20 6.16
C LEU A 389 -18.44 6.52 6.50
N ASP A 390 -18.36 5.19 6.42
CA ASP A 390 -17.12 4.44 6.61
C ASP A 390 -16.05 4.84 5.57
N GLU A 391 -16.46 5.03 4.31
CA GLU A 391 -15.56 5.48 3.26
C GLU A 391 -15.12 6.94 3.47
N ILE A 392 -16.03 7.82 3.90
CA ILE A 392 -15.70 9.21 4.25
C ILE A 392 -14.71 9.25 5.41
N ASP A 393 -14.92 8.47 6.47
CA ASP A 393 -14.00 8.38 7.60
C ASP A 393 -12.61 7.93 7.16
N TRP A 394 -12.54 6.97 6.22
CA TRP A 394 -11.28 6.57 5.62
C TRP A 394 -10.61 7.70 4.81
N LEU A 395 -11.38 8.43 3.98
CA LEU A 395 -10.88 9.57 3.22
C LEU A 395 -10.39 10.72 4.11
N LEU A 396 -11.08 10.98 5.23
CA LEU A 396 -10.69 11.98 6.22
C LEU A 396 -9.37 11.60 6.92
N GLN A 397 -9.22 10.32 7.26
CA GLN A 397 -7.97 9.81 7.82
C GLN A 397 -6.82 9.88 6.81
N ASP A 398 -7.08 9.58 5.54
CA ASP A 398 -6.09 9.70 4.46
C ASP A 398 -5.70 11.17 4.22
N LEU A 399 -6.65 12.09 4.25
CA LEU A 399 -6.39 13.53 4.20
C LEU A 399 -5.48 13.97 5.35
N ALA A 400 -5.74 13.49 6.57
CA ALA A 400 -4.89 13.79 7.71
C ALA A 400 -3.46 13.26 7.51
N ASN A 401 -3.32 12.08 6.90
CA ASN A 401 -2.02 11.49 6.55
C ASN A 401 -1.33 12.26 5.40
N GLU A 402 -2.09 12.78 4.43
CA GLU A 402 -1.55 13.62 3.35
C GLU A 402 -1.02 14.95 3.90
N ILE A 403 -1.71 15.55 4.87
CA ILE A 403 -1.22 16.74 5.60
C ILE A 403 0.12 16.43 6.27
N ASP A 404 0.23 15.31 7.00
CA ASP A 404 1.50 14.90 7.65
C ASP A 404 2.66 14.79 6.65
N ARG A 405 2.39 14.22 5.46
CA ARG A 405 3.41 14.07 4.41
C ARG A 405 3.85 15.42 3.83
N ARG A 406 2.97 16.42 3.84
CA ARG A 406 3.20 17.76 3.28
C ARG A 406 3.65 18.79 4.32
N THR A 407 3.83 18.41 5.59
CA THR A 407 4.20 19.32 6.70
C THR A 407 5.38 20.26 6.37
N LEU A 408 6.41 19.77 5.69
CA LEU A 408 7.58 20.57 5.30
C LEU A 408 7.30 21.66 4.25
N GLN A 409 6.12 21.62 3.60
CA GLN A 409 5.68 22.59 2.60
C GLN A 409 4.91 23.78 3.21
N PHE A 410 4.62 23.73 4.51
CA PHE A 410 3.84 24.74 5.21
C PHE A 410 4.74 25.75 5.94
N ASP A 411 4.37 27.03 5.90
CA ASP A 411 4.95 28.05 6.77
C ASP A 411 4.41 27.94 8.21
N GLY A 412 4.98 28.67 9.16
CA GLY A 412 4.63 28.52 10.59
C GLY A 412 3.15 28.80 10.92
N ALA A 413 2.52 29.76 10.25
CA ALA A 413 1.09 30.07 10.46
C ALA A 413 0.19 28.99 9.84
N THR A 414 0.55 28.51 8.65
CA THR A 414 -0.14 27.40 7.98
C THR A 414 0.01 26.11 8.77
N LEU A 415 1.19 25.83 9.33
CA LEU A 415 1.45 24.63 10.12
C LEU A 415 0.55 24.56 11.36
N SER A 416 0.48 25.63 12.15
CA SER A 416 -0.44 25.68 13.32
C SER A 416 -1.89 25.46 12.92
N THR A 417 -2.29 25.97 11.75
CA THR A 417 -3.63 25.79 11.22
C THR A 417 -3.88 24.34 10.77
N MET A 418 -2.87 23.69 10.19
CA MET A 418 -2.92 22.28 9.81
C MET A 418 -2.99 21.37 11.03
N ASP A 419 -2.23 21.64 12.09
CA ASP A 419 -2.28 20.88 13.34
C ASP A 419 -3.70 20.86 13.94
N ASP A 420 -4.40 22.00 13.90
CA ASP A 420 -5.78 22.09 14.38
C ASP A 420 -6.76 21.34 13.47
N LEU A 421 -6.60 21.43 12.14
CA LEU A 421 -7.41 20.64 11.21
C LEU A 421 -7.17 19.13 11.41
N GLN A 422 -5.93 18.70 11.62
CA GLN A 422 -5.59 17.30 11.85
C GLN A 422 -6.23 16.76 13.12
N LYS A 423 -6.32 17.56 14.19
CA LYS A 423 -7.07 17.15 15.39
C LYS A 423 -8.54 16.88 15.05
N GLN A 424 -9.18 17.74 14.26
CA GLN A 424 -10.57 17.55 13.82
C GLN A 424 -10.76 16.31 12.95
N LEU A 425 -9.83 16.07 12.01
CA LEU A 425 -9.85 14.90 11.13
C LEU A 425 -9.66 13.59 11.90
N ARG A 426 -8.81 13.59 12.93
CA ARG A 426 -8.42 12.39 13.69
C ARG A 426 -9.24 12.15 14.96
N THR A 427 -10.15 13.05 15.34
CA THR A 427 -11.00 12.88 16.54
C THR A 427 -11.74 11.55 16.51
N ASP A 428 -11.61 10.74 17.57
CA ASP A 428 -12.03 9.33 17.64
C ASP A 428 -13.50 9.08 17.22
N ALA A 429 -13.67 8.01 16.44
CA ALA A 429 -14.92 7.29 16.20
C ALA A 429 -15.50 6.69 17.48
#